data_AF-A0A9Q0SMD5-F1
#
_entry.id   AF-A0A9Q0SMD5-F1
#
_cell.length_a   1.000
_cell.length_b   1.000
_cell.length_c   1.000
_cell.angle_alpha   90.00
_cell.angle_beta   90.00
_cell.angle_gamma   90.00
#
_symmetry.space_group_name_H-M   'P 1'
#
loop_
_entity.id
_entity.type
_entity.pdbx_description
1 polymer ?
#
loop_
_entity_poly.entity_id
_entity_poly.type
_entity_poly.pdbx_seq_one_letter_code
_entity_poly.pdbx_strand_id
1 'polypeptide(L)'
;MAIKHGELVTLEELNPSSPFFKQGASVRVTGKLQEYTVETAIAVVADGNATLKIDTQHLRDISFRIGSIYQLIGELLIQPDNEAILQARVGRIVDGIDLSLYHQSLQLLRQFQADHLNNSTS
;
A
#
# COMPACT_ATOMS: atom_id res chain seq x y z
N MET A 1 2.78 21.73 7.21
CA MET A 1 3.16 20.80 6.12
C MET A 1 1.90 20.12 5.61
N ALA A 2 1.70 20.03 4.30
CA ALA A 2 0.56 19.30 3.73
C ALA A 2 0.86 17.80 3.68
N ILE A 3 -0.06 16.97 4.15
CA ILE A 3 0.05 15.51 4.03
C ILE A 3 -0.08 15.15 2.55
N LYS A 4 0.90 14.43 2.00
CA LYS A 4 0.84 13.95 0.61
C LYS A 4 -0.29 12.92 0.47
N HIS A 5 -0.98 12.92 -0.66
CA HIS A 5 -1.92 11.84 -0.96
C HIS A 5 -1.15 10.52 -1.13
N GLY A 6 -1.79 9.41 -0.79
CA GLY A 6 -1.22 8.09 -1.04
C GLY A 6 -1.49 7.67 -2.48
N GLU A 7 -0.44 7.55 -3.28
CA GLU A 7 -0.52 7.02 -4.64
C GLU A 7 -0.99 5.56 -4.59
N LEU A 8 -1.99 5.22 -5.40
CA LEU A 8 -2.62 3.91 -5.34
C LEU A 8 -1.82 2.88 -6.15
N VAL A 9 -1.22 1.91 -5.46
CA VAL A 9 -0.33 0.90 -6.01
C VAL A 9 -0.71 -0.50 -5.50
N THR A 10 -0.40 -1.53 -6.29
CA THR A 10 -0.45 -2.93 -5.84
C THR A 10 0.85 -3.29 -5.11
N LEU A 11 0.85 -4.38 -4.35
CA LEU A 11 2.07 -4.84 -3.69
C LEU A 11 3.13 -5.31 -4.70
N GLU A 12 2.72 -5.90 -5.83
CA GLU A 12 3.63 -6.36 -6.89
C GLU A 12 4.39 -5.20 -7.55
N GLU A 13 3.79 -4.01 -7.56
CA GLU A 13 4.41 -2.79 -8.06
C GLU A 13 5.45 -2.19 -7.10
N LEU A 14 5.58 -2.69 -5.87
CA LEU A 14 6.57 -2.22 -4.90
C LEU A 14 7.86 -3.05 -4.97
N ASN A 15 8.43 -3.12 -6.17
CA ASN A 15 9.73 -3.74 -6.43
C ASN A 15 10.80 -2.69 -6.76
N PRO A 16 12.10 -2.97 -6.56
CA PRO A 16 13.18 -1.98 -6.75
C PRO A 16 13.28 -1.33 -8.14
N SER A 17 12.72 -1.95 -9.18
CA SER A 17 12.70 -1.39 -10.54
C SER A 17 11.52 -0.45 -10.81
N SER A 18 10.57 -0.36 -9.88
CA SER A 18 9.35 0.41 -10.02
C SER A 18 9.55 1.89 -9.68
N PRO A 19 8.88 2.83 -10.39
CA PRO A 19 8.90 4.25 -10.03
C PRO A 19 8.27 4.53 -8.65
N PHE A 20 7.42 3.63 -8.14
CA PHE A 20 6.78 3.76 -6.83
C PHE A 20 7.72 3.36 -5.68
N PHE A 21 8.79 2.61 -5.96
CA PHE A 21 9.76 2.17 -4.97
C PHE A 21 10.78 3.28 -4.69
N LYS A 22 10.35 4.30 -3.97
CA LYS A 22 11.16 5.47 -3.64
C LYS A 22 11.06 5.86 -2.17
N GLN A 23 12.20 6.25 -1.59
CA GLN A 23 12.28 6.72 -0.22
C GLN A 23 11.31 7.88 0.02
N GLY A 24 10.45 7.75 1.04
CA GLY A 24 9.45 8.74 1.42
C GLY A 24 8.29 8.88 0.43
N ALA A 25 8.15 7.97 -0.54
CA ALA A 25 6.97 7.92 -1.39
C ALA A 25 5.73 7.63 -0.54
N SER A 26 4.68 8.41 -0.72
CA SER A 26 3.42 8.15 -0.03
C SER A 26 2.57 7.25 -0.91
N VAL A 27 2.24 6.06 -0.40
CA VAL A 27 1.49 5.05 -1.14
C VAL A 27 0.26 4.59 -0.37
N ARG A 28 -0.74 4.13 -1.12
CA ARG A 28 -1.93 3.43 -0.62
C ARG A 28 -1.89 2.01 -1.17
N VAL A 29 -1.87 1.04 -0.26
CA VAL A 29 -1.82 -0.39 -0.57
C VAL A 29 -3.01 -1.12 0.04
N THR A 30 -3.39 -2.25 -0.55
CA THR A 30 -4.37 -3.18 -0.01
C THR A 30 -3.72 -4.55 0.07
N GLY A 31 -3.93 -5.27 1.17
CA GLY A 31 -3.39 -6.62 1.33
C GLY A 31 -4.02 -7.37 2.49
N LYS A 32 -3.97 -8.70 2.43
CA LYS A 32 -4.40 -9.60 3.49
C LYS A 32 -3.31 -9.70 4.55
N LEU A 33 -3.64 -9.46 5.81
CA LEU A 33 -2.70 -9.60 6.92
C LEU A 33 -2.34 -11.08 7.11
N GLN A 34 -1.05 -11.40 7.03
CA GLN A 34 -0.52 -12.75 7.22
C GLN A 34 0.14 -12.91 8.58
N GLU A 35 0.91 -11.91 9.02
CA GLU A 35 1.66 -11.94 10.27
C GLU A 35 1.56 -10.59 10.99
N TYR A 36 1.65 -10.62 12.32
CA TYR A 36 1.73 -9.42 13.14
C TYR A 36 2.55 -9.69 14.39
N THR A 37 3.62 -8.91 14.56
CA THR A 37 4.51 -8.96 15.72
C THR A 37 4.25 -7.75 16.61
N VAL A 38 3.71 -8.00 17.81
CA VAL A 38 3.28 -6.94 18.73
C VAL A 38 4.48 -6.16 19.28
N GLU A 39 5.59 -6.85 19.56
CA GLU A 39 6.79 -6.27 20.17
C GLU A 39 7.45 -5.22 19.28
N THR A 40 7.47 -5.46 17.96
CA THR A 40 8.05 -4.54 16.97
C THR A 40 7.02 -3.67 16.28
N ALA A 41 5.72 -3.93 16.51
CA ALA A 41 4.59 -3.34 15.80
C ALA A 41 4.70 -3.49 14.26
N ILE A 42 5.29 -4.59 13.80
CA ILE A 42 5.40 -4.92 12.37
C ILE A 42 4.30 -5.91 11.96
N ALA A 43 3.52 -5.53 10.96
CA ALA A 43 2.60 -6.40 10.24
C ALA A 43 3.21 -6.83 8.89
N VAL A 44 2.83 -8.01 8.41
CA VAL A 44 3.12 -8.46 7.04
C VAL A 44 1.79 -8.64 6.32
N VAL A 45 1.59 -7.87 5.25
CA VAL A 45 0.42 -8.00 4.37
C VAL A 45 0.84 -8.62 3.05
N ALA A 46 -0.08 -9.35 2.42
CA ALA A 46 0.16 -10.01 1.14
C ALA A 46 -0.99 -9.79 0.16
N ASP A 47 -0.63 -9.77 -1.12
CA ASP A 47 -1.53 -9.67 -2.25
C ASP A 47 -0.88 -10.44 -3.41
N GLY A 48 -1.55 -11.51 -3.87
CA GLY A 48 -0.94 -12.49 -4.76
C GLY A 48 0.34 -13.10 -4.18
N ASN A 49 1.44 -12.98 -4.92
CA ASN A 49 2.76 -13.46 -4.52
C ASN A 49 3.63 -12.39 -3.86
N ALA A 50 3.14 -11.14 -3.78
CA ALA A 50 3.87 -10.03 -3.18
C ALA A 50 3.50 -9.87 -1.70
N THR A 51 4.49 -9.47 -0.91
CA THR A 51 4.33 -9.16 0.52
C THR A 51 4.95 -7.81 0.83
N LEU A 52 4.46 -7.15 1.89
CA LEU A 52 5.00 -5.89 2.36
C LEU A 52 4.97 -5.84 3.89
N LYS A 53 6.09 -5.43 4.48
CA LYS A 53 6.18 -5.11 5.90
C LYS A 53 5.55 -3.74 6.16
N ILE A 54 4.71 -3.67 7.18
CA ILE A 54 3.99 -2.47 7.59
C ILE A 54 4.38 -2.15 9.02
N ASP A 55 4.99 -0.99 9.23
CA ASP A 55 5.16 -0.41 10.55
C ASP A 55 3.82 0.22 10.98
N THR A 56 3.28 -0.29 12.09
CA THR A 56 1.95 0.05 12.61
C THR A 56 2.00 0.92 13.86
N GLN A 57 3.18 1.42 14.28
CA GLN A 57 3.36 2.18 15.54
C GLN A 57 2.45 3.41 15.67
N HIS A 58 2.02 3.98 14.55
CA HIS A 58 1.16 5.17 14.52
C HIS A 58 -0.35 4.86 14.39
N LEU A 59 -0.73 3.58 14.32
CA LEU A 59 -2.12 3.15 14.19
C LEU A 59 -2.69 2.82 15.59
N ARG A 60 -3.51 3.73 16.14
CA ARG A 60 -4.01 3.62 17.53
C ARG A 60 -5.36 2.90 17.68
N ASP A 61 -6.17 2.86 16.63
CA ASP A 61 -7.57 2.40 16.69
C ASP A 61 -7.89 1.26 15.70
N ILE A 62 -6.89 0.43 15.39
CA ILE A 62 -7.03 -0.71 14.48
C ILE A 62 -6.73 -2.01 15.22
N SER A 63 -7.70 -2.92 15.22
CA SER A 63 -7.47 -4.31 15.63
C SER A 63 -6.91 -5.11 14.45
N PHE A 64 -5.65 -5.55 14.57
CA PHE A 64 -5.03 -6.43 13.60
C PHE A 64 -5.53 -7.87 13.77
N ARG A 65 -6.11 -8.43 12.71
CA ARG A 65 -6.68 -9.77 12.65
C ARG A 65 -6.05 -10.50 11.49
N ILE A 66 -5.30 -11.56 11.80
CA ILE A 66 -4.68 -12.40 10.78
C ILE A 66 -5.79 -12.94 9.87
N GLY A 67 -5.57 -12.83 8.56
CA GLY A 67 -6.53 -13.24 7.54
C GLY A 67 -7.50 -12.14 7.08
N SER A 68 -7.64 -11.03 7.81
CA SER A 68 -8.42 -9.88 7.35
C SER A 68 -7.67 -9.06 6.29
N ILE A 69 -8.40 -8.36 5.45
CA ILE A 69 -7.86 -7.49 4.39
C ILE A 69 -7.82 -6.06 4.93
N TYR A 70 -6.67 -5.42 4.75
CA TYR A 70 -6.43 -4.04 5.18
C TYR A 70 -6.14 -3.17 3.98
N GLN A 71 -6.67 -1.94 4.01
CA GLN A 71 -6.18 -0.86 3.17
C GLN A 71 -5.41 0.12 4.03
N LEU A 72 -4.18 0.42 3.64
CA LEU A 72 -3.21 1.18 4.41
C LEU A 72 -2.69 2.34 3.57
N ILE A 73 -2.45 3.49 4.21
CA ILE A 73 -1.73 4.61 3.60
C ILE A 73 -0.55 4.96 4.50
N GLY A 74 0.61 5.13 3.88
CA GLY A 74 1.85 5.41 4.58
C GLY A 74 2.95 5.92 3.67
N GLU A 75 4.12 6.04 4.26
CA GLU A 75 5.36 6.47 3.62
C GLU A 75 6.31 5.27 3.50
N LEU A 76 6.92 5.07 2.34
CA LEU A 76 7.88 4.00 2.14
C LEU A 76 9.24 4.37 2.75
N LEU A 77 9.72 3.50 3.63
CA LEU A 77 11.08 3.48 4.13
C LEU A 77 11.82 2.33 3.43
N ILE A 78 12.75 2.68 2.55
CA ILE A 78 13.64 1.74 1.86
C ILE A 78 14.87 1.53 2.74
N GLN A 79 15.11 0.28 3.10
CA GLN A 79 16.27 -0.14 3.86
C GLN A 79 17.50 -0.37 2.96
N PRO A 80 18.72 -0.39 3.52
CA PRO A 80 19.96 -0.58 2.74
C PRO A 80 20.03 -1.90 1.96
N ASP A 81 19.24 -2.89 2.33
CA ASP A 81 19.11 -4.20 1.68
C ASP A 81 18.05 -4.23 0.57
N ASN A 82 17.49 -3.08 0.19
CA ASN A 82 16.36 -2.93 -0.72
C ASN A 82 15.05 -3.58 -0.23
N GLU A 83 14.91 -3.81 1.07
CA GLU A 83 13.60 -4.09 1.64
C GLU A 83 12.82 -2.80 1.87
N ALA A 84 11.52 -2.80 1.54
CA ALA A 84 10.63 -1.68 1.86
C ALA A 84 9.78 -1.99 3.09
N ILE A 85 9.68 -1.00 3.98
CA ILE A 85 8.69 -0.97 5.07
C ILE A 85 7.76 0.22 4.83
N LEU A 86 6.46 -0.01 4.88
CA LEU A 86 5.47 1.06 4.87
C LEU A 86 5.27 1.58 6.30
N GLN A 87 5.64 2.83 6.56
CA GLN A 87 5.29 3.53 7.79
C GLN A 87 3.83 3.97 7.71
N ALA A 88 2.92 3.16 8.26
CA ALA A 88 1.49 3.39 8.10
C ALA A 88 1.01 4.53 9.01
N ARG A 89 0.34 5.51 8.41
CA ARG A 89 -0.30 6.63 9.12
C ARG A 89 -1.80 6.47 9.27
N VAL A 90 -2.45 5.74 8.36
CA VAL A 90 -3.85 5.36 8.46
C VAL A 90 -4.06 3.95 7.90
N GLY A 91 -5.04 3.25 8.45
CA GLY A 91 -5.46 1.94 7.96
C GLY A 91 -6.94 1.71 8.20
N ARG A 92 -7.51 0.74 7.49
CA ARG A 92 -8.87 0.24 7.76
C ARG A 92 -8.99 -1.22 7.35
N ILE A 93 -9.87 -1.94 8.04
CA ILE A 93 -10.31 -3.28 7.63
C ILE A 93 -11.28 -3.10 6.45
N VAL A 94 -11.10 -3.90 5.40
CA VAL A 94 -11.94 -3.93 4.20
C VAL A 94 -12.40 -5.36 3.89
N ASP A 95 -12.65 -6.15 4.94
CA ASP A 95 -13.22 -7.49 4.80
C ASP A 95 -14.52 -7.43 3.99
N GLY A 96 -14.65 -8.32 2.99
CA GLY A 96 -15.75 -8.33 2.04
C GLY A 96 -15.49 -7.56 0.74
N ILE A 97 -14.33 -6.91 0.58
CA ILE A 97 -13.91 -6.38 -0.72
C ILE A 97 -13.67 -7.52 -1.72
N ASP A 98 -14.18 -7.37 -2.94
CA ASP A 98 -13.79 -8.20 -4.08
C ASP A 98 -12.45 -7.66 -4.60
N LEU A 99 -11.35 -8.35 -4.27
CA LEU A 99 -10.01 -7.94 -4.68
C LEU A 99 -9.85 -7.96 -6.20
N SER A 100 -10.44 -8.93 -6.90
CA SER A 100 -10.37 -9.01 -8.37
C SER A 100 -10.99 -7.78 -9.01
N LEU A 101 -12.19 -7.38 -8.57
CA LEU A 101 -12.86 -6.18 -9.06
C LEU A 101 -12.12 -4.90 -8.66
N TYR A 102 -11.52 -4.88 -7.46
CA TYR A 102 -10.70 -3.76 -7.00
C TYR A 102 -9.49 -3.54 -7.93
N HIS A 103 -8.77 -4.61 -8.32
CA HIS A 103 -7.65 -4.51 -9.25
C HIS A 103 -8.09 -4.03 -10.64
N GLN A 104 -9.21 -4.54 -11.17
CA GLN A 104 -9.77 -4.07 -12.43
C GLN A 104 -10.12 -2.57 -12.38
N SER A 105 -10.73 -2.13 -11.27
CA SER A 105 -11.09 -0.72 -11.07
C SER A 105 -9.85 0.18 -11.01
N LEU A 106 -8.75 -0.30 -10.43
CA LEU A 106 -7.47 0.41 -10.40
C LEU A 106 -6.88 0.55 -11.81
N GLN A 107 -6.93 -0.49 -12.63
CA GLN A 107 -6.47 -0.41 -14.03
C GLN A 107 -7.28 0.61 -14.83
N LEU A 108 -8.60 0.63 -14.67
CA LEU A 108 -9.48 1.61 -15.32
C LEU A 108 -9.16 3.04 -14.88
N LEU A 109 -8.92 3.27 -13.58
CA LEU A 109 -8.53 4.58 -13.05
C LEU A 109 -7.23 5.08 -13.71
N ARG A 110 -6.23 4.22 -13.85
CA ARG A 110 -4.94 4.57 -14.47
C ARG A 110 -5.08 4.86 -15.95
N GLN A 111 -5.86 4.06 -16.67
CA GLN A 111 -6.15 4.30 -18.08
C GLN A 111 -6.79 5.68 -18.26
N PHE A 112 -7.81 5.99 -17.45
CA PHE A 112 -8.47 7.28 -17.47
C PHE A 112 -7.50 8.44 -17.19
N GLN A 113 -6.62 8.29 -16.18
CA GLN A 113 -5.61 9.30 -15.85
C GLN A 113 -4.61 9.51 -17.00
N ALA A 114 -4.12 8.43 -17.63
CA ALA A 114 -3.21 8.51 -18.75
C ALA A 114 -3.85 9.24 -19.95
N ASP A 115 -5.08 8.88 -20.30
CA ASP A 115 -5.82 9.49 -21.41
C ASP A 115 -6.05 10.99 -21.19
N HIS A 116 -6.40 11.38 -19.96
CA HIS A 116 -6.70 12.78 -19.65
C HIS A 116 -5.44 13.64 -19.45
N LEU A 117 -4.35 13.10 -18.89
CA LEU A 117 -3.07 13.83 -18.82
C LEU A 117 -2.54 14.12 -20.23
N ASN A 118 -2.58 13.14 -21.13
CA ASN A 118 -2.11 13.29 -22.52
C ASN A 118 -2.91 14.35 -23.30
N ASN A 119 -4.21 14.46 -23.04
CA ASN A 119 -5.08 15.44 -23.68
C ASN A 119 -4.90 16.87 -23.14
N SER A 120 -4.38 17.06 -21.93
CA SER A 120 -4.03 18.40 -21.39
C SER A 120 -2.68 18.94 -21.88
N THR A 121 -1.90 18.13 -22.59
CA THR A 121 -0.60 18.52 -23.16
C THR A 121 -0.60 18.72 -24.68
N SER A 122 -1.78 18.67 -25.33
CA SER A 122 -1.96 18.95 -26.76
C SER A 122 -2.69 20.27 -27.00
#